data_AF-A0A1V4WFN0-F1
#
_entry.id   AF-A0A1V4WFN0-F1
#
_cell.length_a   1.000
_cell.length_b   1.000
_cell.length_c   1.000
_cell.angle_alpha   90.00
_cell.angle_beta   90.00
_cell.angle_gamma   90.00
#
_symmetry.space_group_name_H-M   'P 1'
#
loop_
_entity.id
_entity.type
_entity.pdbx_description
1 polymer ?
#
loop_
_entity_poly.entity_id
_entity_poly.type
_entity_poly.pdbx_seq_one_letter_code
_entity_poly.pdbx_strand_id
1 'polypeptide(L)'
;MAFGKIKNKAGIFVEPTPKSVSAAANMKIPDDTNVSLTDTDAKDGYPISSLTWLIFYKEQNYDGRSKAKAESLAKMLRWMVTDGQKFVEPLQYSGLSKEAALKSEKIIKSMTYDGTPILK
;
A
#
# COMPACT_ATOMS: atom_id res chain seq x y z
N MET A 1 -10.39 -9.87 22.98
CA MET A 1 -11.41 -8.90 22.54
C MET A 1 -12.40 -9.64 21.65
N ALA A 2 -13.70 -9.45 21.81
CA ALA A 2 -14.71 -10.10 20.95
C ALA A 2 -14.97 -9.24 19.70
N PHE A 3 -15.12 -9.86 18.54
CA PHE A 3 -15.44 -9.20 17.27
C PHE A 3 -16.43 -10.05 16.47
N GLY A 4 -17.22 -9.40 15.61
CA GLY A 4 -18.18 -10.07 14.74
C GLY A 4 -17.52 -10.61 13.47
N LYS A 5 -18.04 -11.73 12.96
CA LYS A 5 -17.75 -12.18 11.59
C LYS A 5 -18.66 -11.43 10.63
N ILE A 6 -18.13 -10.98 9.50
CA ILE A 6 -18.93 -10.28 8.48
C ILE A 6 -19.02 -11.17 7.25
N LYS A 7 -20.23 -11.28 6.69
CA LYS A 7 -20.47 -12.00 5.43
C LYS A 7 -19.88 -11.18 4.29
N ASN A 8 -18.91 -11.74 3.56
CA ASN A 8 -18.36 -11.12 2.35
C ASN A 8 -19.25 -11.41 1.13
N LYS A 9 -18.91 -10.79 0.00
CA LYS A 9 -19.57 -10.96 -1.30
C LYS A 9 -19.71 -12.41 -1.77
N ALA A 10 -18.74 -13.28 -1.45
CA ALA A 10 -18.80 -14.71 -1.75
C ALA A 10 -19.77 -15.50 -0.84
N GLY A 11 -20.41 -14.82 0.11
CA GLY A 11 -21.38 -15.38 1.04
C GLY A 11 -20.78 -16.05 2.27
N ILE A 12 -19.48 -15.86 2.53
CA ILE A 12 -18.73 -16.50 3.61
C ILE A 12 -18.59 -15.53 4.78
N PHE A 13 -18.83 -16.00 6.01
CA PHE A 13 -18.58 -15.22 7.22
C PHE A 13 -17.09 -15.23 7.58
N VAL A 14 -16.43 -14.09 7.44
CA VAL A 14 -14.99 -13.91 7.62
C VAL A 14 -14.70 -13.14 8.91
N GLU A 15 -13.69 -13.59 9.66
CA GLU A 15 -13.18 -12.88 10.85
C GLU A 15 -12.20 -11.76 10.47
N PRO A 16 -12.20 -10.62 11.17
CA PRO A 16 -11.26 -9.51 10.96
C PRO A 16 -9.85 -9.86 11.45
N THR A 17 -9.11 -10.60 10.65
CA THR A 17 -7.69 -10.94 10.91
C THR A 17 -6.77 -10.25 9.92
N PRO A 18 -5.49 -9.99 10.25
CA PRO A 18 -4.55 -9.44 9.28
C PRO A 18 -4.47 -10.27 7.98
N LYS A 19 -4.55 -11.60 8.10
CA LYS A 19 -4.59 -12.51 6.94
C LYS A 19 -5.82 -12.27 6.05
N SER A 20 -7.00 -12.11 6.65
CA SER A 20 -8.24 -11.85 5.88
C SER A 20 -8.28 -10.47 5.23
N VAL A 21 -7.64 -9.46 5.83
CA VAL A 21 -7.50 -8.12 5.25
C VAL A 21 -6.52 -8.17 4.08
N SER A 22 -5.37 -8.84 4.23
CA SER A 22 -4.46 -9.09 3.10
C SER A 22 -5.12 -9.92 1.98
N ALA A 23 -6.00 -10.87 2.33
CA ALA A 23 -6.75 -11.65 1.35
C ALA A 23 -7.75 -10.80 0.54
N ALA A 24 -8.32 -9.74 1.12
CA ALA A 24 -9.18 -8.81 0.39
C ALA A 24 -8.44 -8.09 -0.75
N ALA A 25 -7.12 -7.95 -0.63
CA ALA A 25 -6.23 -7.41 -1.66
C ALA A 25 -5.76 -8.45 -2.71
N ASN A 26 -6.27 -9.69 -2.69
CA ASN A 26 -5.97 -10.71 -3.70
C ASN A 26 -6.78 -10.48 -4.98
N MET A 27 -6.50 -9.35 -5.61
CA MET A 27 -7.11 -8.86 -6.83
C MET A 27 -6.07 -8.07 -7.62
N LYS A 28 -6.37 -7.78 -8.88
CA LYS A 28 -5.51 -6.93 -9.70
C LYS A 28 -5.42 -5.53 -9.10
N ILE A 29 -4.20 -5.07 -8.84
CA ILE A 29 -3.93 -3.71 -8.37
C ILE A 29 -3.57 -2.84 -9.58
N PRO A 30 -4.27 -1.71 -9.82
CA PRO A 30 -3.96 -0.83 -10.94
C PRO A 30 -2.58 -0.16 -10.77
N ASP A 31 -2.05 0.37 -11.88
CA ASP A 31 -0.70 0.97 -11.91
C ASP A 31 -0.56 2.21 -11.03
N ASP A 32 -1.67 2.90 -10.73
CA ASP A 32 -1.76 4.04 -9.82
C ASP A 32 -2.16 3.65 -8.39
N THR A 33 -2.33 2.36 -8.12
CA THR A 33 -2.75 1.78 -6.82
C THR A 33 -4.13 2.24 -6.31
N ASN A 34 -4.91 2.97 -7.12
CA ASN A 34 -6.20 3.49 -6.71
C ASN A 34 -7.29 2.42 -6.91
N VAL A 35 -7.55 1.64 -5.85
CA VAL A 35 -8.52 0.54 -5.86
C VAL A 35 -9.24 0.42 -4.53
N SER A 36 -10.51 0.03 -4.56
CA SER A 36 -11.26 -0.32 -3.37
C SER A 36 -11.03 -1.78 -2.98
N LEU A 37 -10.72 -2.01 -1.70
CA LEU A 37 -10.70 -3.34 -1.10
C LEU A 37 -12.00 -3.66 -0.34
N THR A 38 -13.02 -2.81 -0.48
CA THR A 38 -14.32 -3.04 0.15
C THR A 38 -15.09 -4.09 -0.63
N ASP A 39 -15.53 -5.13 0.08
CA ASP A 39 -16.39 -6.21 -0.40
C ASP A 39 -15.97 -6.79 -1.77
N THR A 40 -14.69 -7.13 -1.89
CA THR A 40 -14.10 -7.66 -3.13
C THR A 40 -14.57 -9.08 -3.43
N ASP A 41 -14.29 -9.58 -4.63
CA ASP A 41 -14.58 -10.97 -5.03
C ASP A 41 -13.61 -12.00 -4.39
N ALA A 42 -12.69 -11.57 -3.52
CA ALA A 42 -11.76 -12.45 -2.83
C ALA A 42 -12.51 -13.32 -1.80
N LYS A 43 -12.52 -14.64 -2.05
CA LYS A 43 -13.28 -15.63 -1.25
C LYS A 43 -13.01 -15.55 0.26
N ASP A 44 -11.76 -15.32 0.65
CA ASP A 44 -11.33 -15.26 2.06
C ASP A 44 -11.10 -13.81 2.54
N GLY A 45 -11.49 -12.82 1.72
CA GLY A 45 -11.32 -11.40 2.00
C GLY A 45 -12.31 -10.91 3.05
N TYR A 46 -11.81 -10.14 4.02
CA TYR A 46 -12.67 -9.42 4.95
C TYR A 46 -13.30 -8.22 4.23
N PRO A 47 -14.64 -8.06 4.24
CA PRO A 47 -15.33 -7.13 3.35
C PRO A 47 -15.17 -5.65 3.74
N ILE A 48 -14.71 -5.36 4.97
CA ILE A 48 -14.44 -3.99 5.44
C ILE A 48 -12.93 -3.80 5.49
N SER A 49 -12.30 -3.83 4.31
CA SER A 49 -10.87 -3.65 4.13
C SER A 49 -10.59 -2.43 3.27
N SER A 50 -9.46 -1.76 3.51
CA SER A 50 -9.01 -0.63 2.70
C SER A 50 -7.49 -0.56 2.69
N LEU A 51 -6.95 0.00 1.61
CA LEU A 51 -5.61 0.56 1.62
C LEU A 51 -5.62 1.96 2.25
N THR A 52 -4.44 2.45 2.57
CA THR A 52 -4.19 3.87 2.83
C THR A 52 -3.10 4.33 1.88
N TRP A 53 -3.17 5.59 1.44
CA TRP A 53 -2.29 6.12 0.41
C TRP A 53 -1.46 7.30 0.92
N LEU A 54 -0.22 7.37 0.45
CA LEU A 54 0.58 8.58 0.49
C LEU A 54 0.58 9.21 -0.89
N ILE A 55 0.35 10.51 -0.95
CA ILE A 55 0.39 11.28 -2.20
C ILE A 55 1.60 12.19 -2.13
N PHE A 56 2.41 12.19 -3.19
CA PHE A 56 3.61 13.00 -3.32
C PHE A 56 3.80 13.42 -4.78
N TYR A 57 4.48 14.55 -5.00
CA TYR A 57 4.80 15.01 -6.34
C TYR A 57 5.75 14.04 -7.05
N LYS A 58 5.59 13.88 -8.37
CA LYS A 58 6.55 13.11 -9.16
C LYS A 58 7.88 13.85 -9.28
N GLU A 59 7.84 15.11 -9.69
CA GLU A 59 8.99 16.01 -9.68
C GLU A 59 9.18 16.57 -8.28
N GLN A 60 10.40 16.46 -7.75
CA GLN A 60 10.72 16.83 -6.38
C GLN A 60 11.48 18.14 -6.26
N ASN A 61 11.96 18.71 -7.36
CA ASN A 61 12.44 20.09 -7.39
C ASN A 61 11.26 21.07 -7.50
N TYR A 62 10.52 21.21 -6.40
CA TYR A 62 9.46 22.20 -6.26
C TYR A 62 9.71 23.04 -5.02
N ASP A 63 9.25 24.30 -5.03
CA ASP A 63 9.23 25.18 -3.85
C ASP A 63 10.61 25.29 -3.13
N GLY A 64 11.70 25.39 -3.89
CA GLY A 64 13.05 25.48 -3.35
C GLY A 64 13.51 24.25 -2.54
N ARG A 65 12.83 23.10 -2.68
CA ARG A 65 13.19 21.86 -2.00
C ARG A 65 14.59 21.42 -2.40
N SER A 66 15.43 21.11 -1.41
CA SER A 66 16.77 20.58 -1.68
C SER A 66 16.74 19.12 -2.17
N LYS A 67 17.67 18.77 -3.06
CA LYS A 67 17.90 17.40 -3.52
C LYS A 67 18.06 16.39 -2.38
N ALA A 68 18.77 16.76 -1.31
CA ALA A 68 18.96 15.89 -0.15
C ALA A 68 17.64 15.52 0.57
N LYS A 69 16.69 16.46 0.65
CA LYS A 69 15.35 16.19 1.20
C LYS A 69 14.55 15.27 0.25
N ALA A 70 14.63 15.51 -1.06
CA ALA A 70 13.98 14.67 -2.06
C ALA A 70 14.48 13.22 -2.03
N GLU A 71 15.80 13.02 -1.94
CA GLU A 71 16.42 11.69 -1.81
C GLU A 71 16.02 10.99 -0.51
N SER A 72 15.99 11.72 0.61
CA SER A 72 15.56 11.18 1.91
C SER A 72 14.11 10.71 1.87
N LEU A 73 13.21 11.51 1.26
CA LEU A 73 11.82 11.12 1.08
C LEU A 73 11.69 9.85 0.21
N ALA A 74 12.36 9.82 -0.95
CA ALA A 74 12.29 8.67 -1.86
C ALA A 74 12.81 7.38 -1.20
N LYS A 75 13.91 7.46 -0.44
CA LYS A 75 14.46 6.33 0.34
C LYS A 75 13.48 5.88 1.43
N MET A 76 12.87 6.81 2.15
CA MET A 76 11.87 6.51 3.18
C MET A 76 10.65 5.81 2.58
N LEU A 77 10.08 6.36 1.50
CA LEU A 77 8.93 5.76 0.81
C LEU A 77 9.25 4.36 0.31
N ARG A 78 10.43 4.16 -0.30
CA ARG A 78 10.88 2.84 -0.75
C ARG A 78 10.99 1.87 0.41
N TRP A 79 11.60 2.30 1.52
CA TRP A 79 11.69 1.49 2.74
C TRP A 79 10.30 1.13 3.28
N MET A 80 9.34 2.07 3.30
CA MET A 80 7.98 1.82 3.79
C MET A 80 7.30 0.67 3.05
N VAL A 81 7.47 0.58 1.73
CA VAL A 81 6.85 -0.47 0.91
C VAL A 81 7.68 -1.75 0.79
N THR A 82 8.89 -1.76 1.36
CA THR A 82 9.77 -2.94 1.46
C THR A 82 10.00 -3.34 2.91
N ASP A 83 11.15 -3.03 3.50
CA ASP A 83 11.58 -3.49 4.83
C ASP A 83 10.69 -2.95 5.95
N GLY A 84 10.04 -1.81 5.74
CA GLY A 84 9.10 -1.20 6.67
C GLY A 84 7.87 -2.08 6.92
N GLN A 85 7.51 -2.95 5.96
CA GLN A 85 6.36 -3.84 6.08
C GLN A 85 6.51 -4.85 7.24
N LYS A 86 7.73 -5.16 7.70
CA LYS A 86 7.94 -6.07 8.85
C LYS A 86 7.46 -5.50 10.19
N PHE A 87 7.14 -4.21 10.26
CA PHE A 87 6.73 -3.54 11.50
C PHE A 87 5.21 -3.33 11.62
N VAL A 88 4.42 -3.74 10.62
CA VAL A 88 2.99 -3.42 10.56
C VAL A 88 2.12 -4.35 11.41
N GLU A 89 2.51 -5.62 11.57
CA GLU A 89 1.71 -6.61 12.30
C GLU A 89 1.55 -6.27 13.80
N PRO A 90 2.59 -5.85 14.54
CA PRO A 90 2.43 -5.42 15.94
C PRO A 90 1.53 -4.19 16.09
N LEU A 91 1.36 -3.40 15.03
CA LEU A 91 0.48 -2.23 14.97
C LEU A 91 -0.93 -2.58 14.49
N GLN A 92 -1.25 -3.87 14.36
CA GLN A 92 -2.53 -4.40 13.88
C GLN A 92 -2.85 -4.02 12.42
N TYR A 93 -1.84 -3.64 11.64
CA TYR A 93 -1.95 -3.46 10.21
C TYR A 93 -1.59 -4.75 9.47
N SER A 94 -2.17 -4.92 8.29
CA SER A 94 -1.84 -6.02 7.39
C SER A 94 -0.77 -5.58 6.42
N GLY A 95 0.22 -6.45 6.16
CA GLY A 95 1.23 -6.18 5.15
C GLY A 95 0.61 -5.97 3.77
N LEU A 96 1.24 -5.12 2.97
CA LEU A 96 0.89 -4.95 1.56
C LEU A 96 0.98 -6.30 0.84
N SER A 97 0.02 -6.55 -0.06
CA SER A 97 0.15 -7.67 -0.99
C SER A 97 1.40 -7.47 -1.86
N LYS A 98 1.97 -8.57 -2.36
CA LYS A 98 3.14 -8.52 -3.26
C LYS A 98 2.89 -7.60 -4.46
N GLU A 99 1.67 -7.63 -5.01
CA GLU A 99 1.30 -6.78 -6.14
C GLU A 99 1.25 -5.29 -5.73
N ALA A 100 0.61 -4.96 -4.61
CA ALA A 100 0.55 -3.58 -4.11
C ALA A 100 1.95 -3.01 -3.80
N ALA A 101 2.84 -3.80 -3.19
CA ALA A 101 4.21 -3.40 -2.89
C ALA A 101 5.01 -3.11 -4.18
N LEU A 102 4.91 -3.99 -5.19
CA LEU A 102 5.60 -3.81 -6.48
C LEU A 102 5.09 -2.59 -7.27
N LYS A 103 3.76 -2.37 -7.31
CA LYS A 103 3.18 -1.18 -7.96
C LYS A 103 3.62 0.10 -7.25
N SER A 104 3.60 0.10 -5.92
CA SER A 104 4.06 1.24 -5.12
C SER A 104 5.54 1.54 -5.33
N GLU A 105 6.41 0.51 -5.33
CA GLU A 105 7.84 0.70 -5.61
C GLU A 105 8.08 1.27 -7.01
N LYS A 106 7.29 0.84 -8.02
CA LYS A 106 7.35 1.41 -9.38
C LYS A 106 6.99 2.89 -9.42
N ILE A 107 5.94 3.32 -8.69
CA ILE A 107 5.56 4.73 -8.58
C ILE A 107 6.68 5.52 -7.90
N ILE A 108 7.23 5.02 -6.79
CA ILE A 108 8.30 5.69 -6.05
C ILE A 108 9.57 5.83 -6.90
N LYS A 109 9.94 4.81 -7.69
CA LYS A 109 11.08 4.89 -8.64
C LYS A 109 10.85 5.87 -9.79
N SER A 110 9.62 6.29 -10.04
CA SER A 110 9.32 7.29 -11.07
C SER A 110 9.59 8.73 -10.61
N MET A 111 9.94 8.94 -9.34
CA MET A 111 10.26 10.26 -8.78
C MET A 111 11.52 10.84 -9.44
N THR A 112 11.45 12.12 -9.80
CA THR A 112 12.53 12.87 -10.44
C THR A 112 12.95 14.07 -9.61
N TYR A 113 14.19 14.51 -9.80
CA TYR A 113 14.69 15.81 -9.38
C TYR A 113 15.38 16.45 -10.60
N ASP A 114 14.89 17.60 -11.05
CA ASP A 114 15.31 18.23 -12.32
C ASP A 114 15.18 17.27 -13.51
N GLY A 115 14.06 16.53 -13.58
CA GLY A 115 13.81 15.53 -14.62
C GLY A 115 14.69 14.27 -14.55
N THR A 116 15.63 14.19 -13.62
CA THR A 116 16.52 13.04 -13.44
C THR A 116 15.98 12.10 -12.35
N PRO A 117 15.97 10.76 -12.56
CA PRO A 117 15.52 9.82 -11.52
C PRO A 117 16.27 9.97 -10.19
N ILE A 118 15.54 9.98 -9.07
CA ILE A 118 16.12 10.09 -7.72
C ILE A 118 16.68 8.74 -7.26
N LEU A 119 15.91 7.68 -7.47
CA LEU A 119 16.30 6.31 -7.13
C LEU A 119 16.80 5.62 -8.40
N LYS A 120 17.97 4.97 -8.28
CA LYS A 120 18.47 4.06 -9.30
C LYS A 120 17.79 2.69 -9.19
#